data_AF-A0A0R1NK00-F1
#
_entry.id   AF-A0A0R1NK00-F1
#
_cell.length_a   1.000
_cell.length_b   1.000
_cell.length_c   1.000
_cell.angle_alpha   90.00
_cell.angle_beta   90.00
_cell.angle_gamma   90.00
#
_symmetry.space_group_name_H-M   'P 1'
#
loop_
_entity.id
_entity.type
_entity.pdbx_description
1 polymer ?
#
loop_
_entity_poly.entity_id
_entity_poly.type
_entity_poly.pdbx_seq_one_letter_code
_entity_poly.pdbx_strand_id
1 'polypeptide(L)'
;MPKKNQLQLRTVISGIIAVAAMTLLAIVLVSAPNRQVHVDAAANSKHQESPKIHLTKREQRVAHQYRLTKQQTRTASKTPITAIGDSVMLDVKPNIKQVFRHSAVSGSVGRQFYSLPKIVRDLKAHGHLRKYVVINLGTNGPPTQGDINAVLKTVGNKRQLFWINTRVPRHWQGTTNRLIARNAKKHANVHVVNWYQASSGHASWFASDRVHVDLTGARYYTRELAREVSKVLN
;
A
#
# COMPACT_ATOMS: atom_id res chain seq x y z
N MET A 1 -39.29 -49.09 -8.07
CA MET A 1 -39.25 -50.53 -8.37
C MET A 1 -38.01 -50.85 -9.20
N PRO A 2 -37.45 -52.06 -9.10
CA PRO A 2 -36.03 -52.25 -8.78
C PRO A 2 -35.24 -53.01 -9.86
N LYS A 3 -33.89 -53.02 -9.71
CA LYS A 3 -32.95 -54.17 -9.82
C LYS A 3 -32.98 -55.01 -11.13
N LYS A 4 -31.86 -55.43 -11.72
CA LYS A 4 -30.72 -56.15 -11.13
C LYS A 4 -29.82 -56.69 -12.28
N ASN A 5 -28.58 -57.08 -11.90
CA ASN A 5 -27.85 -58.28 -12.39
C ASN A 5 -27.12 -58.17 -13.76
N GLN A 6 -25.85 -58.57 -13.96
CA GLN A 6 -25.00 -59.61 -13.32
C GLN A 6 -23.49 -59.37 -13.41
N LEU A 7 -22.79 -60.01 -12.47
CA LEU A 7 -21.36 -60.39 -12.38
C LEU A 7 -20.72 -60.88 -13.69
N GLN A 8 -19.39 -60.78 -13.78
CA GLN A 8 -18.47 -61.92 -14.04
C GLN A 8 -17.09 -61.66 -13.43
N LEU A 9 -16.44 -62.76 -13.05
CA LEU A 9 -15.38 -62.97 -12.05
C LEU A 9 -14.12 -63.46 -12.75
N ARG A 10 -12.89 -63.01 -12.41
CA ARG A 10 -11.66 -63.84 -12.45
C ARG A 10 -10.56 -63.39 -11.47
N THR A 11 -10.13 -64.38 -10.70
CA THR A 11 -9.14 -64.52 -9.61
C THR A 11 -7.69 -64.63 -10.18
N VAL A 12 -6.56 -64.33 -9.49
CA VAL A 12 -5.73 -65.26 -8.64
C VAL A 12 -4.35 -64.61 -8.23
N ILE A 13 -4.05 -64.45 -6.91
CA ILE A 13 -3.05 -65.10 -5.99
C ILE A 13 -1.57 -64.62 -6.08
N SER A 14 -0.92 -64.06 -5.04
CA SER A 14 -0.23 -64.73 -3.89
C SER A 14 0.15 -63.65 -2.83
N GLY A 15 -0.05 -63.73 -1.49
CA GLY A 15 0.38 -64.70 -0.45
C GLY A 15 1.58 -64.11 0.32
N ILE A 16 1.56 -63.74 1.62
CA ILE A 16 1.54 -64.49 2.92
C ILE A 16 1.32 -63.42 4.04
N ILE A 17 0.33 -63.39 4.95
CA ILE A 17 -0.12 -64.19 6.14
C ILE A 17 0.78 -64.17 7.39
N ALA A 18 0.31 -63.49 8.46
CA ALA A 18 0.21 -63.92 9.89
C ALA A 18 -0.24 -62.70 10.75
N VAL A 19 -1.50 -62.48 11.16
CA VAL A 19 -2.43 -63.12 12.13
C VAL A 19 -2.10 -62.90 13.63
N ALA A 20 -2.91 -62.04 14.28
CA ALA A 20 -3.63 -62.24 15.57
C ALA A 20 -4.47 -60.95 15.85
N ALA A 21 -5.81 -60.90 15.71
CA ALA A 21 -6.87 -61.38 16.63
C ALA A 21 -6.78 -60.70 18.03
N MET A 22 -7.78 -60.04 18.63
CA MET A 22 -9.25 -60.06 18.54
C MET A 22 -9.82 -58.76 19.15
N THR A 23 -10.96 -58.30 18.63
CA THR A 23 -11.82 -57.25 19.21
C THR A 23 -12.80 -57.81 20.23
N LEU A 24 -13.12 -57.05 21.29
CA LEU A 24 -14.42 -57.12 21.96
C LEU A 24 -14.81 -55.75 22.55
N LEU A 25 -16.04 -55.35 22.27
CA LEU A 25 -16.70 -54.09 22.60
C LEU A 25 -17.62 -54.30 23.82
N ALA A 26 -17.64 -53.38 24.79
CA ALA A 26 -18.77 -53.18 25.71
C ALA A 26 -18.75 -51.78 26.35
N ILE A 27 -19.93 -51.29 26.70
CA ILE A 27 -20.38 -49.91 26.87
C ILE A 27 -20.49 -49.54 28.37
N VAL A 28 -20.46 -48.23 28.70
CA VAL A 28 -21.31 -47.50 29.68
C VAL A 28 -20.55 -46.63 30.72
N LEU A 29 -20.82 -45.31 30.58
CA LEU A 29 -20.92 -44.18 31.50
C LEU A 29 -20.11 -44.06 32.83
N VAL A 30 -19.39 -42.93 32.87
CA VAL A 30 -19.25 -41.91 33.94
C VAL A 30 -18.64 -42.31 35.28
N SER A 31 -17.44 -41.79 35.51
CA SER A 31 -17.06 -41.13 36.77
C SER A 31 -15.87 -40.21 36.52
N ALA A 32 -16.07 -38.91 36.70
CA ALA A 32 -14.99 -37.93 36.65
C ALA A 32 -14.25 -37.89 38.00
N PRO A 33 -12.91 -37.74 38.01
CA PRO A 33 -12.23 -37.09 39.11
C PRO A 33 -11.71 -35.73 38.69
N ASN A 34 -12.22 -34.74 39.41
CA ASN A 34 -11.77 -33.38 39.57
C ASN A 34 -10.23 -33.28 39.60
N ARG A 35 -9.61 -32.67 38.57
CA ARG A 35 -8.23 -32.17 38.63
C ARG A 35 -8.31 -30.65 38.62
N GLN A 36 -8.11 -30.05 39.80
CA GLN A 36 -7.76 -28.65 39.93
C GLN A 36 -6.48 -28.39 39.12
N VAL A 37 -6.66 -27.81 37.94
CA VAL A 37 -5.56 -27.20 37.21
C VAL A 37 -5.36 -25.83 37.83
N HIS A 38 -4.22 -25.66 38.48
CA HIS A 38 -3.69 -24.36 38.91
C HIS A 38 -3.76 -23.37 37.75
N VAL A 39 -4.66 -22.39 37.86
CA VAL A 39 -4.71 -21.20 37.00
C VAL A 39 -3.84 -20.11 37.63
N ASP A 40 -2.52 -20.27 37.50
CA ASP A 40 -1.56 -19.20 37.76
C ASP A 40 -0.71 -18.97 36.52
N ALA A 41 -1.33 -18.38 35.49
CA ALA A 41 -0.62 -17.84 34.33
C ALA A 41 -1.40 -16.68 33.67
N ALA A 42 -1.92 -15.75 34.47
CA ALA A 42 -2.23 -14.39 34.01
C ALA A 42 -1.05 -13.46 34.30
N ALA A 43 0.15 -13.86 33.85
CA ALA A 43 1.33 -13.02 33.91
C ALA A 43 1.32 -12.03 32.75
N ASN A 44 0.81 -10.83 33.05
CA ASN A 44 1.47 -9.58 32.69
C ASN A 44 1.73 -9.37 31.18
N SER A 45 0.67 -9.17 30.40
CA SER A 45 0.78 -8.47 29.12
C SER A 45 1.12 -6.99 29.40
N LYS A 46 2.40 -6.71 29.67
CA LYS A 46 2.93 -5.35 29.56
C LYS A 46 2.69 -4.92 28.12
N HIS A 47 1.65 -4.12 27.91
CA HIS A 47 1.60 -3.21 26.79
C HIS A 47 2.90 -2.40 26.86
N GLN A 48 3.88 -2.77 26.03
CA GLN A 48 4.98 -1.87 25.73
C GLN A 48 4.34 -0.66 25.07
N GLU A 49 4.05 0.39 25.85
CA GLU A 49 3.72 1.70 25.31
C GLU A 49 4.81 2.03 24.27
N SER A 50 4.41 2.14 23.01
CA SER A 50 5.31 2.64 21.98
C SER A 50 5.90 3.95 22.47
N PRO A 51 7.22 4.18 22.33
CA PRO A 51 7.89 5.33 22.91
C PRO A 51 7.13 6.63 22.57
N LYS A 52 6.80 7.42 23.60
CA LYS A 52 6.02 8.65 23.45
C LYS A 52 6.72 9.59 22.46
N ILE A 53 6.13 9.79 21.29
CA ILE A 53 6.72 10.64 20.25
C ILE A 53 6.55 12.10 20.68
N HIS A 54 7.64 12.74 21.06
CA HIS A 54 7.69 14.18 21.29
C HIS A 54 7.96 14.90 19.96
N LEU A 55 7.06 15.78 19.53
CA LEU A 55 7.21 16.56 18.31
C LEU A 55 7.98 17.86 18.59
N THR A 56 8.84 18.28 17.66
CA THR A 56 9.41 19.64 17.67
C THR A 56 8.30 20.69 17.46
N LYS A 57 8.53 21.96 17.83
CA LYS A 57 7.58 23.06 17.56
C LYS A 57 7.14 23.12 16.09
N ARG A 58 8.08 22.87 15.16
CA ARG A 58 7.79 22.81 13.72
C ARG A 58 6.87 21.64 13.38
N GLU A 59 7.19 20.45 13.88
CA GLU A 59 6.36 19.27 13.66
C GLU A 59 4.97 19.44 14.27
N GLN A 60 4.82 20.08 15.42
CA GLN A 60 3.51 20.40 16.00
C GLN A 60 2.67 21.27 15.07
N ARG A 61 3.26 22.33 14.47
CA ARG A 61 2.57 23.17 13.47
C ARG A 61 2.15 22.36 12.24
N VAL A 62 3.04 21.49 11.74
CA VAL A 62 2.72 20.60 10.61
C VAL A 62 1.60 19.62 10.97
N ALA A 63 1.67 18.98 12.13
CA ALA A 63 0.64 18.06 12.60
C ALA A 63 -0.74 18.73 12.65
N HIS A 64 -0.80 19.95 13.19
CA HIS A 64 -2.02 20.74 13.26
C HIS A 64 -2.52 21.14 11.85
N GLN A 65 -1.68 21.80 11.05
CA GLN A 65 -2.06 22.33 9.74
C GLN A 65 -2.53 21.24 8.76
N TYR A 66 -1.90 20.06 8.80
CA TYR A 66 -2.20 18.96 7.89
C TYR A 66 -3.09 17.87 8.53
N ARG A 67 -3.51 18.06 9.78
CA ARG A 67 -4.35 17.11 10.54
C ARG A 67 -3.75 15.70 10.56
N LEU A 68 -2.46 15.61 10.85
CA LEU A 68 -1.67 14.38 10.92
C LEU A 68 -1.46 13.95 12.37
N THR A 69 -1.37 12.64 12.61
CA THR A 69 -0.96 12.12 13.93
C THR A 69 0.51 12.44 14.21
N LYS A 70 0.95 12.27 15.46
CA LYS A 70 2.36 12.44 15.83
C LYS A 70 3.27 11.49 15.04
N GLN A 71 2.87 10.23 14.89
CA GLN A 71 3.61 9.23 14.11
C GLN A 71 3.71 9.60 12.63
N GLN A 72 2.58 10.00 12.01
CA GLN A 72 2.55 10.40 10.60
C GLN A 72 3.44 11.62 10.34
N THR A 73 3.32 12.63 11.20
CA THR A 73 4.14 13.84 11.13
C THR A 73 5.62 13.53 11.27
N ARG A 74 5.98 12.73 12.28
CA ARG A 74 7.37 12.36 12.55
C ARG A 74 7.97 11.54 11.41
N THR A 75 7.22 10.56 10.89
CA THR A 75 7.64 9.72 9.77
C THR A 75 7.87 10.57 8.53
N ALA A 76 6.89 11.39 8.13
CA ALA A 76 7.01 12.22 6.93
C ALA A 76 8.15 13.25 7.05
N SER A 77 8.30 13.91 8.20
CA SER A 77 9.36 14.89 8.48
C SER A 77 10.77 14.29 8.31
N LYS A 78 10.95 13.03 8.73
CA LYS A 78 12.22 12.28 8.64
C LYS A 78 12.42 11.54 7.32
N THR A 79 11.42 11.49 6.44
CA THR A 79 11.49 10.71 5.19
C THR A 79 11.94 11.60 4.03
N PRO A 80 13.16 11.41 3.51
CA PRO A 80 13.60 12.15 2.34
C PRO A 80 13.02 11.53 1.07
N ILE A 81 12.31 12.32 0.27
CA ILE A 81 11.62 11.84 -0.94
C ILE A 81 12.13 12.52 -2.22
N THR A 82 12.07 11.81 -3.35
CA THR A 82 12.19 12.41 -4.68
C THR A 82 10.81 12.37 -5.33
N ALA A 83 10.15 13.53 -5.44
CA ALA A 83 8.82 13.67 -6.01
C ALA A 83 8.87 14.22 -7.44
N ILE A 84 8.23 13.52 -8.36
CA ILE A 84 8.19 13.84 -9.79
C ILE A 84 6.72 13.89 -10.21
N GLY A 85 6.30 14.96 -10.88
CA GLY A 85 4.93 15.02 -11.38
C GLY A 85 4.67 16.07 -12.44
N ASP A 86 3.39 16.30 -12.72
CA ASP A 86 2.92 17.28 -13.69
C ASP A 86 2.61 18.65 -13.03
N SER A 87 1.60 19.37 -13.51
CA SER A 87 1.19 20.66 -12.95
C SER A 87 0.60 20.51 -11.55
N VAL A 88 -0.11 19.43 -11.24
CA VAL A 88 -0.69 19.22 -9.90
C VAL A 88 0.42 19.03 -8.86
N MET A 89 1.55 18.43 -9.25
CA MET A 89 2.75 18.38 -8.39
C MET A 89 3.32 19.78 -8.08
N LEU A 90 3.17 20.76 -8.99
CA LEU A 90 3.56 22.14 -8.73
C LEU A 90 2.64 22.79 -7.71
N ASP A 91 1.32 22.59 -7.80
CA ASP A 91 0.34 23.11 -6.84
C ASP A 91 0.67 22.67 -5.42
N VAL A 92 1.05 21.39 -5.25
CA VAL A 92 1.30 20.80 -3.93
C VAL A 92 2.75 20.90 -3.47
N LYS A 93 3.67 21.36 -4.32
CA LYS A 93 5.12 21.43 -4.02
C LYS A 93 5.45 22.19 -2.72
N PRO A 94 4.86 23.36 -2.42
CA PRO A 94 5.14 24.07 -1.16
C PRO A 94 4.77 23.21 0.06
N ASN A 95 3.63 22.53 -0.01
CA ASN A 95 3.12 21.70 1.07
C ASN A 95 3.94 20.42 1.26
N ILE A 96 4.34 19.77 0.17
CA ILE A 96 5.27 18.64 0.21
C ILE A 96 6.57 19.06 0.88
N LYS A 97 7.15 20.21 0.53
CA LYS A 97 8.38 20.71 1.20
C LYS A 97 8.17 21.02 2.68
N GLN A 98 6.97 21.44 3.08
CA GLN A 98 6.65 21.68 4.48
C GLN A 98 6.55 20.37 5.28
N VAL A 99 5.89 19.36 4.74
CA VAL A 99 5.66 18.06 5.41
C VAL A 99 6.88 17.14 5.32
N PHE A 100 7.43 16.96 4.11
CA PHE A 100 8.63 16.18 3.81
C PHE A 100 9.83 17.11 3.64
N ARG A 101 10.45 17.47 4.76
CA ARG A 101 11.50 18.52 4.83
C ARG A 101 12.69 18.28 3.90
N HIS A 102 13.02 17.01 3.69
CA HIS A 102 14.18 16.58 2.92
C HIS A 102 13.77 16.10 1.51
N SER A 103 12.77 16.77 0.92
CA SER A 103 12.23 16.45 -0.40
C SER A 103 12.94 17.19 -1.54
N ALA A 104 13.18 16.47 -2.64
CA ALA A 104 13.43 17.06 -3.95
C ALA A 104 12.13 16.94 -4.76
N VAL A 105 11.62 18.06 -5.30
CA VAL A 105 10.31 18.10 -5.98
C VAL A 105 10.47 18.72 -7.37
N SER A 106 10.17 17.93 -8.41
CA SER A 106 10.16 18.33 -9.81
C SER A 106 8.76 18.16 -10.40
N GLY A 107 8.04 19.25 -10.58
CA GLY A 107 6.80 19.31 -11.36
C GLY A 107 7.03 20.06 -12.68
N SER A 108 6.15 19.87 -13.67
CA SER A 108 6.19 20.63 -14.92
C SER A 108 4.81 20.60 -15.58
N VAL A 109 4.36 21.77 -16.03
CA VAL A 109 3.07 21.92 -16.72
C VAL A 109 3.04 21.04 -17.97
N GLY A 110 1.95 20.31 -18.16
CA GLY A 110 1.76 19.43 -19.32
C GLY A 110 2.67 18.19 -19.34
N ARG A 111 3.46 17.91 -18.29
CA ARG A 111 4.33 16.74 -18.26
C ARG A 111 3.50 15.45 -18.43
N GLN A 112 3.97 14.62 -19.34
CA GLN A 112 3.35 13.34 -19.69
C GLN A 112 4.14 12.17 -19.10
N PHE A 113 3.47 11.04 -18.88
CA PHE A 113 4.11 9.86 -18.28
C PHE A 113 5.25 9.29 -19.14
N TYR A 114 5.18 9.40 -20.47
CA TYR A 114 6.24 8.91 -21.37
C TYR A 114 7.61 9.57 -21.12
N SER A 115 7.65 10.75 -20.49
CA SER A 115 8.90 11.43 -20.14
C SER A 115 9.58 10.83 -18.91
N LEU A 116 8.81 10.17 -18.05
CA LEU A 116 9.26 9.69 -16.75
C LEU A 116 10.39 8.65 -16.82
N PRO A 117 10.40 7.67 -17.75
CA PRO A 117 11.52 6.75 -17.89
C PRO A 117 12.87 7.44 -18.00
N LYS A 118 12.99 8.50 -18.83
CA LYS A 118 14.23 9.27 -18.96
C LYS A 118 14.57 10.01 -17.65
N ILE A 119 13.59 10.71 -17.07
CA ILE A 119 13.78 11.49 -15.84
C ILE A 119 14.30 10.60 -14.69
N VAL A 120 13.70 9.42 -14.50
CA VAL A 120 14.08 8.51 -13.41
C VAL A 120 15.46 7.90 -13.65
N ARG A 121 15.84 7.60 -14.91
CA ARG A 121 17.20 7.15 -15.24
C ARG A 121 18.23 8.22 -14.93
N ASP A 122 17.98 9.46 -15.36
CA ASP A 122 18.89 10.57 -15.15
C ASP A 122 19.07 10.84 -13.65
N LEU A 123 17.97 10.91 -12.89
CA LEU A 123 18.04 11.09 -11.43
C LEU A 123 18.79 9.94 -10.74
N LYS A 124 18.63 8.70 -11.20
CA LYS A 124 19.36 7.55 -10.65
C LYS A 124 20.85 7.66 -10.94
N ALA A 125 21.22 8.00 -12.17
CA ALA A 125 22.62 8.13 -12.60
C ALA A 125 23.38 9.21 -11.80
N HIS A 126 22.70 10.31 -11.45
CA HIS A 126 23.29 11.41 -10.69
C HIS A 126 23.11 11.27 -9.15
N GLY A 127 22.67 10.12 -8.65
CA GLY A 127 22.49 9.90 -7.21
C GLY A 127 21.33 10.70 -6.56
N HIS A 128 20.44 11.28 -7.37
CA HIS A 128 19.32 12.11 -6.91
C HIS A 128 17.99 11.34 -6.74
N LEU A 129 17.94 10.07 -7.18
CA LEU A 129 16.78 9.20 -6.97
C LEU A 129 16.85 8.51 -5.60
N ARG A 130 16.16 9.08 -4.61
CA ARG A 130 16.11 8.62 -3.22
C ARG A 130 15.43 7.26 -3.05
N LYS A 131 15.52 6.69 -1.84
CA LYS A 131 14.86 5.44 -1.45
C LYS A 131 13.34 5.49 -1.60
N TYR A 132 12.74 6.66 -1.37
CA TYR A 132 11.30 6.90 -1.43
C TYR A 132 11.02 7.83 -2.61
N VAL A 133 10.35 7.30 -3.63
CA VAL A 133 10.02 8.01 -4.87
C VAL A 133 8.52 8.29 -4.86
N VAL A 134 8.12 9.50 -5.24
CA VAL A 134 6.70 9.89 -5.35
C VAL A 134 6.41 10.28 -6.79
N ILE A 135 5.35 9.72 -7.37
CA ILE A 135 4.90 10.06 -8.73
C ILE A 135 3.47 10.62 -8.69
N ASN A 136 3.27 11.76 -9.34
CA ASN A 136 1.95 12.27 -9.73
C ASN A 136 1.99 12.57 -11.24
N LEU A 137 1.73 11.55 -12.04
CA LEU A 137 1.62 11.65 -13.50
C LEU A 137 0.44 10.80 -13.95
N GLY A 138 -0.24 11.28 -14.99
CA GLY A 138 -1.45 10.68 -15.54
C GLY A 138 -2.59 11.69 -15.74
N THR A 139 -2.44 12.92 -15.23
CA THR A 139 -3.41 14.01 -15.40
C THR A 139 -3.54 14.38 -16.87
N ASN A 140 -2.42 14.49 -17.57
CA ASN A 140 -2.35 14.95 -18.97
C ASN A 140 -2.50 13.84 -20.02
N GLY A 141 -2.65 12.57 -19.59
CA GLY A 141 -2.79 11.43 -20.49
C GLY A 141 -2.46 10.11 -19.78
N PRO A 142 -2.97 8.97 -20.28
CA PRO A 142 -2.72 7.68 -19.66
C PRO A 142 -1.27 7.21 -19.84
N PRO A 143 -0.68 6.54 -18.85
CA PRO A 143 0.59 5.85 -19.02
C PRO A 143 0.45 4.63 -19.94
N THR A 144 1.51 4.26 -20.64
CA THR A 144 1.61 2.94 -21.28
C THR A 144 2.21 1.92 -20.33
N GLN A 145 1.89 0.64 -20.47
CA GLN A 145 2.52 -0.40 -19.64
C GLN A 145 4.04 -0.50 -19.91
N GLY A 146 4.50 -0.18 -21.12
CA GLY A 146 5.93 -0.12 -21.47
C GLY A 146 6.68 0.93 -20.65
N ASP A 147 6.15 2.15 -20.58
CA ASP A 147 6.76 3.22 -19.78
C ASP A 147 6.77 2.88 -18.28
N ILE A 148 5.68 2.29 -17.78
CA ILE A 148 5.59 1.83 -16.38
C ILE A 148 6.68 0.82 -16.09
N ASN A 149 6.84 -0.19 -16.95
CA ASN A 149 7.87 -1.22 -16.80
C ASN A 149 9.27 -0.61 -16.80
N ALA A 150 9.54 0.36 -17.68
CA ALA A 150 10.83 1.04 -17.76
C ALA A 150 11.15 1.85 -16.48
N VAL A 151 10.14 2.54 -15.92
CA VAL A 151 10.25 3.23 -14.64
C VAL A 151 10.52 2.23 -13.52
N LEU A 152 9.73 1.17 -13.39
CA LEU A 152 9.88 0.17 -12.33
C LEU A 152 11.23 -0.54 -12.39
N LYS A 153 11.72 -0.88 -13.59
CA LYS A 153 13.08 -1.42 -13.80
C LYS A 153 14.15 -0.46 -13.27
N THR A 154 13.99 0.84 -13.52
CA THR A 154 14.96 1.85 -13.08
C THR A 154 14.91 2.06 -11.57
N VAL A 155 13.71 2.20 -10.99
CA VAL A 155 13.47 2.34 -9.55
C VAL A 155 14.06 1.15 -8.78
N GLY A 156 13.83 -0.07 -9.29
CA GLY A 156 14.27 -1.32 -8.69
C GLY A 156 13.52 -1.67 -7.41
N ASN A 157 13.73 -2.88 -6.90
CA ASN A 157 13.02 -3.41 -5.72
C ASN A 157 13.47 -2.79 -4.38
N LYS A 158 14.66 -2.17 -4.31
CA LYS A 158 15.20 -1.56 -3.08
C LYS A 158 14.57 -0.20 -2.75
N ARG A 159 13.87 0.42 -3.70
CA ARG A 159 13.17 1.71 -3.53
C ARG A 159 11.67 1.47 -3.39
N GLN A 160 11.01 2.32 -2.60
CA GLN A 160 9.56 2.35 -2.48
C GLN A 160 9.02 3.44 -3.41
N LEU A 161 8.05 3.09 -4.24
CA LEU A 161 7.35 4.01 -5.13
C LEU A 161 5.94 4.30 -4.60
N PHE A 162 5.69 5.55 -4.22
CA PHE A 162 4.35 6.05 -3.90
C PHE A 162 3.76 6.69 -5.15
N TRP A 163 2.78 6.04 -5.77
CA TRP A 163 2.12 6.53 -6.97
C TRP A 163 0.75 7.10 -6.63
N ILE A 164 0.62 8.41 -6.78
CA ILE A 164 -0.61 9.13 -6.49
C ILE A 164 -1.55 9.02 -7.69
N ASN A 165 -2.75 8.48 -7.45
CA ASN A 165 -3.74 8.35 -8.50
C ASN A 165 -4.41 9.69 -8.84
N THR A 166 -5.03 9.76 -10.01
CA THR A 166 -5.44 11.02 -10.62
C THR A 166 -6.92 11.30 -10.39
N ARG A 167 -7.28 12.58 -10.23
CA ARG A 167 -8.64 13.07 -10.39
C ARG A 167 -8.62 14.16 -11.47
N VAL A 168 -9.25 13.86 -12.59
CA VAL A 168 -9.29 14.70 -13.78
C VAL A 168 -10.59 14.40 -14.54
N PRO A 169 -11.40 15.41 -14.94
CA PRO A 169 -12.65 15.21 -15.68
C PRO A 169 -12.35 14.89 -17.16
N ARG A 170 -11.70 13.75 -17.40
CA ARG A 170 -11.27 13.27 -18.72
C ARG A 170 -11.52 11.77 -18.85
N HIS A 171 -11.82 11.31 -20.06
CA HIS A 171 -12.19 9.92 -20.34
C HIS A 171 -11.12 8.89 -19.95
N TRP A 172 -9.84 9.29 -19.92
CA TRP A 172 -8.73 8.41 -19.53
C TRP A 172 -8.54 8.22 -18.03
N GLN A 173 -9.16 9.02 -17.15
CA GLN A 173 -8.96 8.95 -15.69
C GLN A 173 -9.11 7.53 -15.15
N GLY A 174 -10.19 6.84 -15.56
CA GLY A 174 -10.46 5.47 -15.14
C GLY A 174 -9.38 4.49 -15.59
N THR A 175 -8.90 4.63 -16.84
CA THR A 175 -7.82 3.80 -17.39
C THR A 175 -6.51 4.03 -16.63
N THR A 176 -6.13 5.30 -16.41
CA THR A 176 -4.95 5.67 -15.62
C THR A 176 -5.00 5.05 -14.23
N ASN A 177 -6.09 5.27 -13.48
CA ASN A 177 -6.19 4.79 -12.10
C ASN A 177 -6.21 3.26 -12.00
N ARG A 178 -6.78 2.56 -12.99
CA ARG A 178 -6.70 1.08 -13.09
C ARG A 178 -5.28 0.58 -13.33
N LEU A 179 -4.50 1.26 -14.19
CA LEU A 179 -3.10 0.90 -14.43
C LEU A 179 -2.24 1.07 -13.18
N ILE A 180 -2.45 2.17 -12.45
CA ILE A 180 -1.78 2.43 -11.16
C ILE A 180 -2.11 1.30 -10.17
N ALA A 181 -3.39 1.02 -9.95
CA ALA A 181 -3.83 -0.01 -9.02
C ALA A 181 -3.33 -1.41 -9.40
N ARG A 182 -3.35 -1.75 -10.69
CA ARG A 182 -2.84 -3.05 -11.20
C ARG A 182 -1.35 -3.22 -10.90
N ASN A 183 -0.54 -2.20 -11.15
CA ASN A 183 0.90 -2.29 -10.93
C ASN A 183 1.24 -2.30 -9.43
N ALA A 184 0.49 -1.57 -8.59
CA ALA A 184 0.61 -1.66 -7.13
C ALA A 184 0.30 -3.08 -6.59
N LYS A 185 -0.72 -3.74 -7.15
CA LYS A 185 -1.02 -5.15 -6.80
C LYS A 185 0.08 -6.13 -7.22
N LYS A 186 0.76 -5.85 -8.34
CA LYS A 186 1.80 -6.74 -8.91
C LYS A 186 3.17 -6.54 -8.26
N HIS A 187 3.45 -5.36 -7.72
CA HIS A 187 4.78 -4.99 -7.24
C HIS A 187 4.71 -4.52 -5.78
N ALA A 188 5.25 -5.32 -4.85
CA ALA A 188 5.19 -5.05 -3.41
C ALA A 188 5.81 -3.71 -2.98
N ASN A 189 6.69 -3.13 -3.80
CA ASN A 189 7.32 -1.84 -3.54
C ASN A 189 6.58 -0.66 -4.22
N VAL A 190 5.38 -0.87 -4.76
CA VAL A 190 4.54 0.16 -5.39
C VAL A 190 3.27 0.36 -4.56
N HIS A 191 3.11 1.56 -4.02
CA HIS A 191 2.05 1.91 -3.08
C HIS A 191 1.14 2.98 -3.70
N VAL A 192 -0.17 2.78 -3.66
CA VAL A 192 -1.13 3.76 -4.19
C VAL A 192 -1.43 4.80 -3.12
N VAL A 193 -1.20 6.07 -3.43
CA VAL A 193 -1.76 7.18 -2.65
C VAL A 193 -3.10 7.55 -3.28
N ASN A 194 -4.20 7.26 -2.60
CA ASN A 194 -5.55 7.33 -3.16
C ASN A 194 -6.17 8.73 -3.08
N TRP A 195 -5.58 9.69 -3.78
CA TRP A 195 -6.11 11.05 -3.92
C TRP A 195 -7.51 11.07 -4.53
N TYR A 196 -7.76 10.25 -5.55
CA TYR A 196 -9.05 10.16 -6.22
C TYR A 196 -10.20 9.96 -5.24
N GLN A 197 -10.06 9.01 -4.31
CA GLN A 197 -11.09 8.78 -3.30
C GLN A 197 -11.09 9.85 -2.22
N ALA A 198 -9.91 10.26 -1.74
CA ALA A 198 -9.79 11.25 -0.68
C ALA A 198 -10.38 12.62 -1.05
N SER A 199 -10.38 12.98 -2.32
CA SER A 199 -10.93 14.24 -2.82
C SER A 199 -12.38 14.14 -3.30
N SER A 200 -13.02 12.98 -3.16
CA SER A 200 -14.41 12.77 -3.57
C SER A 200 -15.35 13.63 -2.72
N GLY A 201 -16.30 14.31 -3.35
CA GLY A 201 -17.24 15.22 -2.66
C GLY A 201 -16.63 16.56 -2.22
N HIS A 202 -15.35 16.82 -2.51
CA HIS A 202 -14.66 18.04 -2.10
C HIS A 202 -14.39 18.98 -3.27
N ALA A 203 -15.45 19.44 -3.94
CA ALA A 203 -15.32 20.34 -5.09
C ALA A 203 -14.58 21.66 -4.74
N SER A 204 -14.72 22.15 -3.50
CA SER A 204 -14.04 23.35 -3.01
C SER A 204 -12.53 23.21 -2.84
N TRP A 205 -11.96 22.02 -3.03
CA TRP A 205 -10.51 21.79 -3.01
C TRP A 205 -9.84 22.02 -4.36
N PHE A 206 -10.64 22.29 -5.40
CA PHE A 206 -10.20 22.41 -6.78
C PHE A 206 -10.46 23.82 -7.31
N ALA A 207 -9.63 24.23 -8.25
CA ALA A 207 -9.94 25.32 -9.16
C ALA A 207 -11.14 24.98 -10.05
N SER A 208 -11.61 25.96 -10.82
CA SER A 208 -12.78 25.81 -11.70
C SER A 208 -12.65 24.69 -12.73
N ASP A 209 -11.42 24.32 -13.12
CA ASP A 209 -11.15 23.23 -14.06
C ASP A 209 -11.30 21.82 -13.46
N ARG A 210 -11.50 21.73 -12.13
CA ARG A 210 -11.62 20.47 -11.37
C ARG A 210 -10.39 19.57 -11.47
N VAL A 211 -9.23 20.15 -11.75
CA VAL A 211 -7.94 19.46 -11.85
C VAL A 211 -6.93 20.06 -10.88
N HIS A 212 -6.65 21.35 -11.03
CA HIS A 212 -5.69 22.04 -10.16
C HIS A 212 -6.28 22.23 -8.78
N VAL A 213 -5.44 22.16 -7.75
CA VAL A 213 -5.89 22.25 -6.35
C VAL A 213 -5.59 23.61 -5.77
N ASP A 214 -6.50 24.12 -4.95
CA ASP A 214 -6.26 25.32 -4.15
C ASP A 214 -5.37 24.99 -2.93
N LEU A 215 -5.15 25.96 -2.05
CA LEU A 215 -4.39 25.73 -0.82
C LEU A 215 -5.02 24.65 0.07
N THR A 216 -6.34 24.56 0.10
CA THR A 216 -7.07 23.55 0.89
C THR A 216 -6.82 22.15 0.31
N GLY A 217 -7.05 21.98 -0.99
CA GLY A 217 -6.80 20.74 -1.70
C GLY A 217 -5.34 20.31 -1.61
N ALA A 218 -4.40 21.23 -1.76
CA ALA A 218 -2.98 20.94 -1.64
C ALA A 218 -2.60 20.44 -0.23
N ARG A 219 -3.27 20.91 0.83
CA ARG A 219 -3.05 20.42 2.21
C ARG A 219 -3.53 18.99 2.34
N TYR A 220 -4.74 18.69 1.89
CA TYR A 220 -5.31 17.34 1.96
C TYR A 220 -4.58 16.36 1.04
N TYR A 221 -4.17 16.79 -0.14
CA TYR A 221 -3.35 16.01 -1.06
C TYR A 221 -2.03 15.57 -0.40
N THR A 222 -1.33 16.52 0.24
CA THR A 222 -0.09 16.22 0.95
C THR A 222 -0.32 15.36 2.19
N ARG A 223 -1.46 15.54 2.87
CA ARG A 223 -1.88 14.69 4.01
C ARG A 223 -2.00 13.23 3.59
N GLU A 224 -2.65 12.93 2.47
CA GLU A 224 -2.80 11.55 2.01
C GLU A 224 -1.47 10.91 1.65
N LEU A 225 -0.55 11.66 1.03
CA LEU A 225 0.82 11.20 0.81
C LEU A 225 1.52 10.87 2.14
N ALA A 226 1.43 11.75 3.14
CA ALA A 226 2.04 11.52 4.45
C ALA A 226 1.44 10.32 5.20
N ARG A 227 0.14 10.10 5.07
CA ARG A 227 -0.56 8.93 5.64
C ARG A 227 -0.08 7.63 5.02
N GLU A 228 -0.03 7.54 3.69
CA GLU A 228 0.41 6.32 3.03
C GLU A 228 1.89 6.04 3.28
N VAL A 229 2.75 7.07 3.25
CA VAL A 229 4.15 6.92 3.63
C VAL A 229 4.29 6.42 5.07
N SER A 230 3.53 6.98 6.01
CA SER A 230 3.57 6.51 7.41
C SER A 230 3.10 5.07 7.55
N LYS A 231 2.07 4.67 6.81
CA LYS A 231 1.52 3.31 6.84
C LYS A 231 2.47 2.26 6.27
N VAL A 232 3.28 2.63 5.28
CA VAL A 232 4.26 1.70 4.66
C VAL A 232 5.51 1.55 5.52
N LEU A 233 5.85 2.56 6.33
CA LEU A 233 7.10 2.61 7.08
C LEU A 233 6.98 2.23 8.56
N ASN A 234 5.78 1.94 9.06
CA ASN A 234 5.51 1.55 10.45
C ASN A 234 4.46 0.45 10.48
#